data_AF-A0A3E0WSJ4-F1
#
_entry.id   AF-A0A3E0WSJ4-F1
#
_cell.length_a   1.000
_cell.length_b   1.000
_cell.length_c   1.000
_cell.angle_alpha   90.00
_cell.angle_beta   90.00
_cell.angle_gamma   90.00
#
_symmetry.space_group_name_H-M   'P 1'
#
loop_
_entity.id
_entity.type
_entity.pdbx_description
1 polymer ?
#
loop_
_entity_poly.entity_id
_entity_poly.type
_entity_poly.pdbx_seq_one_letter_code
_entity_poly.pdbx_strand_id
1 'polypeptide(L)'
;MKEITHETPLRRVRRESGQTLKSVADSVDYDVGNLSRVERNLQKAPADLAERLSRHFEGRISELQILYPDRYMPPVSDSSTNSLAEGARAQ
;
A
#
# COMPACT_ATOMS: atom_id res chain seq x y z
N MET A 1 -14.89 -6.55 12.42
CA MET A 1 -14.26 -5.22 12.35
C MET A 1 -13.24 -5.26 11.22
N LYS A 2 -13.39 -4.47 10.14
CA LYS A 2 -12.35 -4.36 9.10
C LYS A 2 -11.57 -3.09 9.38
N GLU A 3 -10.31 -3.28 9.76
CA GLU A 3 -9.34 -2.20 9.94
C GLU A 3 -9.09 -1.57 8.57
N ILE A 4 -9.50 -0.32 8.37
CA ILE A 4 -9.22 0.44 7.15
C ILE A 4 -7.76 0.88 7.28
N THR A 5 -6.86 0.09 6.71
CA THR A 5 -5.45 0.42 6.66
C THR A 5 -5.15 1.12 5.34
N HIS A 6 -4.47 2.27 5.42
CA HIS A 6 -3.90 3.00 4.29
C HIS A 6 -2.72 2.18 3.71
N GLU A 7 -3.03 1.05 3.09
CA GLU A 7 -2.04 0.07 2.66
C GLU A 7 -1.68 0.30 1.18
N THR A 8 -0.38 0.34 0.88
CA THR A 8 0.08 0.38 -0.52
C THR A 8 -0.35 -0.91 -1.24
N PRO A 9 -0.55 -0.87 -2.57
CA PRO A 9 -0.80 -2.08 -3.35
C PRO A 9 0.29 -3.15 -3.13
N LEU A 10 1.55 -2.74 -2.99
CA LEU A 10 2.68 -3.63 -2.75
C LEU A 10 2.57 -4.37 -1.41
N ARG A 11 2.25 -3.65 -0.35
CA ARG A 11 2.09 -4.25 0.97
C ARG A 11 0.90 -5.21 1.02
N ARG A 12 -0.20 -4.86 0.34
CA ARG A 12 -1.37 -5.73 0.20
C ARG A 12 -1.02 -7.05 -0.48
N VAL A 13 -0.40 -7.01 -1.66
CA VAL A 13 -0.08 -8.23 -2.42
C VAL A 13 0.89 -9.14 -1.66
N ARG A 14 1.87 -8.58 -0.95
CA ARG A 14 2.79 -9.36 -0.11
C ARG A 14 2.06 -10.08 1.03
N ARG A 15 1.12 -9.42 1.70
CA ARG A 15 0.34 -10.03 2.79
C ARG A 15 -0.57 -11.13 2.26
N GLU A 16 -1.22 -10.88 1.12
CA GLU A 16 -2.04 -11.89 0.44
C GLU A 16 -1.22 -13.09 -0.03
N SER A 17 0.06 -12.91 -0.37
CA SER A 17 0.97 -14.00 -0.70
C SER A 17 1.57 -14.69 0.52
N GLY A 18 1.24 -14.28 1.75
CA GLY A 18 1.76 -14.86 2.99
C GLY A 18 3.27 -14.68 3.20
N GLN A 19 3.92 -13.79 2.45
CA GLN A 19 5.37 -13.64 2.48
C GLN A 19 5.80 -12.60 3.52
N THR A 20 6.92 -12.88 4.19
CA THR A 20 7.55 -11.90 5.10
C THR A 20 8.27 -10.82 4.29
N LEU A 21 8.43 -9.63 4.86
CA LEU A 21 9.24 -8.56 4.26
C LEU A 21 10.65 -9.05 3.90
N LYS A 22 11.28 -9.81 4.81
CA LYS A 22 12.62 -10.37 4.60
C LYS A 22 12.65 -11.32 3.40
N SER A 23 11.68 -12.25 3.32
CA SER A 23 11.61 -13.21 2.20
C SER A 23 11.49 -12.53 0.84
N VAL A 24 10.72 -11.43 0.75
CA VAL A 24 10.62 -10.67 -0.51
C VAL A 24 11.89 -9.90 -0.79
N ALA A 25 12.45 -9.24 0.22
CA ALA A 25 13.69 -8.48 0.07
C ALA A 25 14.85 -9.36 -0.42
N ASP A 26 14.99 -10.56 0.16
CA ASP A 26 15.99 -11.55 -0.22
C ASP A 26 15.76 -12.04 -1.66
N SER A 27 14.51 -12.21 -2.10
CA SER A 27 14.20 -12.70 -3.46
C SER A 27 14.45 -11.67 -4.57
N VAL A 28 14.33 -10.38 -4.25
CA VAL A 28 14.60 -9.29 -5.20
C VAL A 28 15.93 -8.58 -4.97
N ASP A 29 16.82 -9.18 -4.15
CA ASP A 29 18.13 -8.64 -3.78
C ASP A 29 18.04 -7.15 -3.39
N TYR A 30 17.31 -6.88 -2.31
CA TYR A 30 17.06 -5.52 -1.84
C TYR A 30 17.08 -5.44 -0.31
N ASP A 31 17.28 -4.23 0.21
CA ASP A 31 17.29 -4.02 1.65
C ASP A 31 15.88 -4.09 2.26
N VAL A 32 15.73 -4.86 3.34
CA VAL A 32 14.46 -5.05 4.07
C VAL A 32 13.93 -3.73 4.63
N GLY A 33 14.82 -2.87 5.14
CA GLY A 33 14.47 -1.57 5.70
C GLY A 33 13.91 -0.61 4.66
N ASN A 34 14.56 -0.55 3.50
CA ASN A 34 14.11 0.24 2.35
C ASN A 34 12.80 -0.32 1.77
N LEU A 35 12.67 -1.65 1.62
CA LEU A 35 11.43 -2.28 1.17
C LEU A 35 10.26 -1.94 2.12
N SER A 36 10.50 -1.95 3.43
CA SER A 36 9.52 -1.54 4.44
C SER A 36 9.09 -0.08 4.30
N ARG A 37 10.00 0.82 3.93
CA ARG A 37 9.68 2.24 3.66
C ARG A 37 8.86 2.37 2.38
N VAL A 38 9.21 1.64 1.32
CA VAL A 38 8.45 1.58 0.06
C VAL A 38 7.03 1.10 0.30
N GLU A 39 6.84 0.02 1.06
CA GLU A 39 5.52 -0.53 1.39
C GLU A 39 4.61 0.42 2.20
N ARG A 40 5.20 1.44 2.82
CA ARG A 40 4.48 2.48 3.58
C ARG A 40 4.42 3.82 2.84
N ASN A 41 4.83 3.84 1.57
CA ASN A 41 4.95 5.05 0.76
C ASN A 41 5.84 6.16 1.40
N LEU A 42 6.80 5.77 2.25
CA LEU A 42 7.77 6.68 2.87
C LEU A 42 9.00 6.91 1.98
N GLN A 43 9.20 6.03 0.99
CA GLN A 43 10.30 6.08 0.04
C GLN A 43 9.80 5.59 -1.32
N LYS A 44 10.20 6.26 -2.39
CA LYS A 44 9.88 5.79 -3.74
C LYS A 44 10.71 4.57 -4.10
N ALA A 45 10.07 3.58 -4.69
CA ALA A 45 10.76 2.48 -5.33
C ALA A 45 11.53 3.00 -6.56
N PRO A 46 12.80 2.60 -6.77
CA PRO A 46 13.44 2.78 -8.05
C PRO A 46 12.81 1.86 -9.11
N ALA A 47 12.94 2.23 -10.38
CA ALA A 47 12.26 1.55 -11.49
C ALA A 47 12.70 0.07 -11.64
N ASP A 48 13.98 -0.21 -11.44
CA ASP A 48 14.52 -1.58 -11.47
C ASP A 48 13.91 -2.46 -10.37
N LEU A 49 13.74 -1.92 -9.16
CA LEU A 49 13.07 -2.64 -8.06
C LEU A 49 11.60 -2.90 -8.39
N ALA A 50 10.92 -1.92 -8.99
CA ALA A 50 9.51 -2.06 -9.38
C ALA A 50 9.33 -3.21 -10.39
N GLU A 51 10.22 -3.30 -11.39
CA GLU A 51 10.23 -4.41 -12.36
C GLU A 51 10.45 -5.75 -11.65
N ARG A 52 11.50 -5.87 -10.81
CA ARG A 52 11.81 -7.11 -10.08
C ARG A 52 10.66 -7.56 -9.19
N LEU A 53 10.04 -6.64 -8.47
CA LEU A 53 8.88 -6.93 -7.62
C LEU A 53 7.67 -7.36 -8.46
N SER A 54 7.39 -6.69 -9.58
CA SER A 54 6.29 -7.07 -10.47
C SER A 54 6.47 -8.49 -11.00
N ARG A 55 7.70 -8.86 -11.38
CA ARG A 55 8.07 -10.21 -11.80
C ARG A 55 8.00 -11.23 -10.67
N HIS A 56 8.50 -10.89 -9.48
CA HIS A 56 8.45 -11.76 -8.29
C HIS A 56 7.01 -12.12 -7.90
N PHE A 57 6.08 -11.18 -8.06
CA PHE A 57 4.66 -11.42 -7.83
C PHE A 57 3.89 -11.87 -9.09
N GLU A 58 4.60 -12.30 -10.13
CA GLU A 58 4.02 -12.87 -11.36
C GLU A 58 2.95 -11.96 -12.00
N GLY A 59 3.16 -10.65 -11.96
CA GLY A 59 2.22 -9.67 -12.54
C GLY A 59 0.97 -9.38 -11.70
N ARG A 60 0.81 -9.98 -10.51
CA ARG A 60 -0.29 -9.64 -9.57
C ARG A 60 -0.27 -8.17 -9.14
N ILE A 61 0.88 -7.53 -9.23
CA ILE A 61 1.08 -6.10 -9.08
C ILE A 61 1.92 -5.59 -10.26
N SER A 62 1.54 -4.46 -10.84
CA SER A 62 2.30 -3.83 -11.92
C SER A 62 3.34 -2.84 -11.39
N GLU A 63 4.36 -2.56 -12.21
CA GLU A 63 5.36 -1.52 -11.93
C GLU A 63 4.71 -0.17 -11.63
N LEU A 64 3.65 0.20 -12.36
CA LEU A 64 2.93 1.46 -12.15
C LEU A 64 2.28 1.55 -10.77
N GLN A 65 1.75 0.43 -10.26
CA GLN A 65 1.18 0.38 -8.91
C GLN A 65 2.25 0.50 -7.81
N ILE A 66 3.48 0.08 -8.10
CA ILE A 66 4.63 0.20 -7.18
C ILE A 66 5.22 1.62 -7.23
N LEU A 67 5.36 2.19 -8.43
CA LEU A 67 5.94 3.52 -8.65
C LEU A 67 5.00 4.66 -8.24
N TYR A 68 3.69 4.45 -8.39
CA TYR A 68 2.66 5.44 -8.11
C TYR A 68 1.55 4.88 -7.19
N PRO A 69 1.90 4.47 -5.97
CA PRO A 69 0.96 3.77 -5.09
C PRO A 69 -0.26 4.63 -4.72
N ASP A 70 -0.10 5.94 -4.62
CA ASP A 70 -1.18 6.88 -4.28
C ASP A 70 -2.38 6.81 -5.25
N ARG A 71 -2.16 6.44 -6.52
CA ARG A 71 -3.23 6.29 -7.53
C ARG A 71 -4.12 5.07 -7.28
N TYR A 72 -3.69 4.16 -6.41
CA TYR A 72 -4.31 2.85 -6.19
C TYR A 72 -4.59 2.56 -4.71
N MET A 73 -4.30 3.51 -3.83
CA MET A 73 -4.69 3.44 -2.43
C MET A 73 -6.20 3.68 -2.29
N PRO A 74 -6.88 2.95 -1.39
CA PRO A 74 -8.27 3.25 -1.07
C PRO A 74 -8.38 4.67 -0.47
N PRO A 75 -9.48 5.39 -0.76
CA PRO A 75 -9.71 6.70 -0.18
C PRO A 75 -9.77 6.58 1.35
N VAL A 76 -9.17 7.54 2.05
CA VAL A 76 -9.31 7.69 3.50
C VAL A 76 -10.77 8.00 3.77
N SER A 77 -11.54 7.02 4.24
CA SER A 77 -12.82 7.32 4.84
C SER A 77 -12.54 7.86 6.23
N ASP A 78 -12.44 9.18 6.36
CA ASP A 78 -12.39 9.83 7.67
C ASP A 78 -13.66 9.47 8.44
N SER A 79 -13.53 8.58 9.43
CA SER A 79 -14.62 8.18 10.32
C SER A 79 -14.96 9.27 11.36
N SER A 80 -14.75 10.54 11.04
CA SER A 80 -14.88 11.68 11.97
C SER A 80 -15.83 12.78 11.51
N THR A 81 -16.73 12.53 10.55
CA THR A 81 -17.77 13.49 10.16
C THR A 81 -19.18 12.95 10.38
N ASN A 82 -19.55 12.66 11.63
CA ASN A 82 -20.97 12.60 11.99
C ASN A 82 -21.20 13.09 13.43
N SER A 83 -21.24 14.42 13.62
CA SER A 83 -21.71 15.03 14.89
C SER A 83 -22.15 16.51 14.77
N LEU A 84 -22.46 17.06 13.58
CA LEU A 84 -22.88 18.47 13.45
C LEU A 84 -23.96 18.70 12.37
N ALA A 85 -25.00 17.86 12.30
CA ALA A 85 -26.10 18.07 11.34
C ALA A 85 -27.52 17.70 11.80
N GLU A 86 -27.85 17.81 13.10
CA GLU A 86 -29.25 17.77 13.58
C GLU A 86 -29.56 18.91 14.55
N GLY A 87 -29.30 20.15 14.13
CA GLY A 87 -29.59 21.35 14.91
C GLY A 87 -30.32 22.46 14.14
N ALA A 88 -30.95 22.17 13.00
CA ALA A 88 -31.54 23.23 12.17
C ALA A 88 -32.86 22.82 11.48
N ARG A 89 -33.88 22.49 12.28
CA ARG A 89 -35.29 22.67 11.88
C ARG A 89 -36.12 23.11 13.09
N ALA A 90 -35.99 24.38 13.43
CA ALA A 90 -37.06 25.13 14.08
C ALA A 90 -37.84 25.84 12.97
N GLN A 91 -39.08 25.41 12.71
CA GLN A 91 -40.23 26.24 12.32
C GLN A 91 -41.50 25.48 12.70
#